data_AF-A0A7W0UQ23-F1
#
_entry.id   AF-A0A7W0UQ23-F1
#
_cell.length_a   1.000
_cell.length_b   1.000
_cell.length_c   1.000
_cell.angle_alpha   90.00
_cell.angle_beta   90.00
_cell.angle_gamma   90.00
#
_symmetry.space_group_name_H-M   'P 1'
#
loop_
_entity.id
_entity.type
_entity.pdbx_description
1 polymer ?
#
loop_
_entity_poly.entity_id
_entity_poly.type
_entity_poly.pdbx_seq_one_letter_code
_entity_poly.pdbx_strand_id
1 'polypeptide(L)'
;SFVQERCLGEEFSIDVFCDLEGLCLNAIPRTMLQSKGGESIKGASLKDRELIEYGCHVAETVGIKGPANVQCFREPDGTLPVTDVNTRFGGGFPLPLAAGSRYPELALALARGERPEPRLGEFEEGVLMTRFFSEVCLERDGDGSLHPLETFSFPAPAERTNP
;
A
#
# COMPACT_ATOMS: atom_id res chain seq x y z
N SER A 1 -23.71 12.26 -7.54
CA SER A 1 -23.39 10.90 -8.01
C SER A 1 -22.83 11.00 -9.41
N PHE A 2 -21.81 10.21 -9.73
CA PHE A 2 -21.29 10.07 -11.09
C PHE A 2 -21.52 8.63 -11.56
N VAL A 3 -21.50 8.42 -12.87
CA VAL A 3 -21.55 7.11 -13.52
C VAL A 3 -20.27 6.96 -14.31
N GLN A 4 -19.63 5.80 -14.21
CA GLN A 4 -18.44 5.46 -14.98
C GLN A 4 -18.66 4.16 -15.74
N GLU A 5 -17.85 3.94 -16.77
CA GLU A 5 -17.74 2.63 -17.41
C GLU A 5 -17.21 1.60 -16.41
N ARG A 6 -17.64 0.35 -16.56
CA ARG A 6 -17.19 -0.76 -15.72
C ARG A 6 -15.90 -1.34 -16.28
N CYS A 7 -14.82 -1.25 -15.51
CA CYS A 7 -13.59 -1.99 -15.76
C CYS A 7 -13.81 -3.51 -15.65
N LEU A 8 -13.26 -4.27 -16.59
CA LEU A 8 -13.39 -5.74 -16.66
C LEU A 8 -12.04 -6.45 -16.49
N GLY A 9 -10.96 -5.69 -16.55
CA GLY A 9 -9.59 -6.14 -16.40
C GLY A 9 -9.18 -6.57 -14.99
N GLU A 10 -7.86 -6.76 -14.83
CA GLU A 10 -7.26 -7.03 -13.53
C GLU A 10 -6.96 -5.72 -12.78
N GLU A 11 -7.31 -5.67 -11.49
CA GLU A 11 -7.14 -4.49 -10.64
C GLU A 11 -5.75 -4.45 -9.99
N PHE A 12 -5.11 -3.28 -10.04
CA PHE A 12 -3.83 -3.01 -9.42
C PHE A 12 -3.87 -1.76 -8.54
N SER A 13 -3.04 -1.79 -7.50
CA SER A 13 -2.72 -0.63 -6.68
C SER A 13 -1.23 -0.34 -6.81
N ILE A 14 -0.86 0.91 -7.08
CA ILE A 14 0.53 1.35 -7.17
C ILE A 14 0.78 2.38 -6.07
N ASP A 15 1.55 2.00 -5.07
CA ASP A 15 1.95 2.91 -3.99
C ASP A 15 3.18 3.71 -4.45
N VAL A 16 3.03 5.03 -4.54
CA VAL A 16 4.06 5.96 -5.00
C VAL A 16 4.50 6.89 -3.88
N PHE A 17 5.71 7.43 -4.01
CA PHE A 17 6.20 8.47 -3.12
C PHE A 17 6.96 9.52 -3.93
N CYS A 18 6.52 10.78 -3.86
CA CYS A 18 7.12 11.90 -4.58
C CYS A 18 7.83 12.86 -3.62
N ASP A 19 8.81 13.59 -4.12
CA ASP A 19 9.48 14.65 -3.36
C ASP A 19 8.61 15.94 -3.27
N LEU A 20 9.20 17.02 -2.76
CA LEU A 20 8.51 18.30 -2.60
C LEU A 20 8.39 19.12 -3.90
N GLU A 21 9.12 18.74 -4.95
CA GLU A 21 9.04 19.33 -6.30
C GLU A 21 8.10 18.54 -7.22
N GLY A 22 7.67 17.35 -6.80
CA GLY A 22 6.76 16.47 -7.54
C GLY A 22 7.47 15.39 -8.36
N LEU A 23 8.78 15.19 -8.15
CA LEU A 23 9.52 14.09 -8.76
C LEU A 23 9.17 12.78 -8.05
N CYS A 24 8.79 11.74 -8.80
CA CYS A 24 8.49 10.44 -8.23
C CYS A 24 9.78 9.71 -7.82
N LEU A 25 9.91 9.43 -6.52
CA LEU A 25 11.09 8.76 -5.96
C LEU A 25 10.98 7.24 -6.04
N ASN A 26 9.77 6.68 -5.96
CA ASN A 26 9.55 5.24 -6.14
C ASN A 26 8.06 4.95 -6.42
N ALA A 27 7.80 3.80 -7.04
CA ALA A 27 6.48 3.27 -7.35
C ALA A 27 6.49 1.75 -7.19
N ILE A 28 5.56 1.21 -6.40
CA ILE A 28 5.46 -0.21 -6.08
C ILE A 28 4.07 -0.73 -6.42
N PRO A 29 3.91 -1.46 -7.53
CA PRO A 29 2.66 -2.12 -7.90
C PRO A 29 2.34 -3.30 -6.98
N ARG A 30 1.05 -3.51 -6.78
CA ARG A 30 0.50 -4.63 -6.01
C ARG A 30 -0.74 -5.18 -6.68
N THR A 31 -0.84 -6.50 -6.68
CA THR A 31 -2.08 -7.20 -7.06
C THR A 31 -3.15 -7.02 -5.98
N MET A 32 -4.41 -7.12 -6.40
CA MET A 32 -5.59 -7.09 -5.53
C MET A 32 -6.21 -8.49 -5.41
N LEU A 33 -5.41 -9.51 -5.06
CA LEU A 33 -5.82 -10.94 -5.03
C LEU A 33 -7.13 -11.19 -4.28
N GLN A 34 -7.38 -10.43 -3.22
CA GLN A 34 -8.68 -10.38 -2.56
C GLN A 34 -8.91 -8.99 -1.99
N SER A 35 -9.99 -8.32 -2.40
CA SER A 35 -10.40 -7.03 -1.86
C SER A 35 -11.73 -7.13 -1.12
N LYS A 36 -11.95 -6.26 -0.12
CA LYS A 36 -13.24 -6.08 0.55
C LYS A 36 -13.42 -4.60 0.85
N GLY A 37 -14.50 -4.00 0.34
CA GLY A 37 -14.79 -2.58 0.55
C GLY A 37 -13.71 -1.63 -0.01
N GLY A 38 -13.05 -2.00 -1.11
CA GLY A 38 -11.97 -1.20 -1.72
C GLY A 38 -10.61 -1.33 -1.03
N GLU A 39 -10.48 -2.17 0.01
CA GLU A 39 -9.19 -2.48 0.63
C GLU A 39 -8.68 -3.86 0.23
N SER A 40 -7.38 -3.95 -0.05
CA SER A 40 -6.65 -5.21 -0.27
C SER A 40 -6.58 -6.02 1.03
N ILE A 41 -7.32 -7.13 1.10
CA ILE A 41 -7.17 -8.14 2.15
C ILE A 41 -5.96 -9.03 1.84
N LYS A 42 -5.78 -9.39 0.56
CA LYS A 42 -4.64 -10.15 0.06
C LYS A 42 -4.08 -9.49 -1.18
N GLY A 43 -2.75 -9.37 -1.24
CA GLY A 43 -2.03 -8.85 -2.39
C GLY A 43 -0.56 -9.25 -2.35
N ALA A 44 0.12 -9.09 -3.48
CA ALA A 44 1.55 -9.34 -3.64
C ALA A 44 2.22 -8.12 -4.27
N SER A 45 3.47 -7.80 -3.90
CA SER A 45 4.29 -6.87 -4.69
C SER A 45 4.67 -7.52 -6.02
N LEU A 46 4.71 -6.72 -7.08
CA LEU A 46 4.89 -7.19 -8.46
C LEU A 46 5.93 -6.32 -9.17
N LYS A 47 6.94 -6.93 -9.81
CA LYS A 47 7.89 -6.22 -10.69
C LYS A 47 7.36 -6.16 -12.11
N ASP A 48 6.30 -5.38 -12.28
CA ASP A 48 5.75 -5.05 -13.59
C ASP A 48 6.21 -3.66 -14.00
N ARG A 49 7.10 -3.60 -14.99
CA ARG A 49 7.75 -2.36 -15.41
C ARG A 49 6.75 -1.33 -15.93
N GLU A 50 5.74 -1.77 -16.66
CA GLU A 50 4.70 -0.90 -17.21
C GLU A 50 3.92 -0.24 -16.07
N LEU A 51 3.51 -1.01 -15.05
CA LEU A 51 2.80 -0.45 -13.90
C LEU A 51 3.68 0.48 -13.05
N ILE A 52 4.98 0.19 -12.89
CA ILE A 52 5.92 1.06 -12.19
C ILE A 52 6.02 2.42 -12.90
N GLU A 53 6.28 2.40 -14.20
CA GLU A 53 6.40 3.62 -15.01
C GLU A 53 5.07 4.38 -15.09
N TYR A 54 3.96 3.65 -15.21
CA TYR A 54 2.63 4.25 -15.25
C TYR A 54 2.26 4.95 -13.94
N GLY A 55 2.49 4.30 -12.80
CA GLY A 55 2.25 4.92 -11.49
C GLY A 55 3.11 6.16 -11.26
N CYS A 56 4.37 6.11 -11.67
CA CYS A 56 5.27 7.27 -11.68
C CYS A 56 4.68 8.40 -12.54
N HIS A 57 4.34 8.11 -13.80
CA HIS A 57 3.80 9.10 -14.72
C HIS A 57 2.52 9.76 -14.20
N VAL A 58 1.57 8.97 -13.67
CA VAL A 58 0.33 9.49 -13.07
C VAL A 58 0.63 10.40 -11.88
N ALA A 59 1.54 9.99 -10.99
CA ALA A 59 1.88 10.75 -9.80
C ALA A 59 2.49 12.12 -10.14
N GLU A 60 3.43 12.15 -11.09
CA GLU A 60 4.08 13.39 -11.54
C GLU A 60 3.09 14.28 -12.31
N THR A 61 2.23 13.69 -13.14
CA THR A 61 1.20 14.42 -13.90
C THR A 61 0.18 15.09 -12.97
N VAL A 62 -0.22 14.41 -11.90
CA VAL A 62 -1.11 14.97 -10.88
C VAL A 62 -0.39 16.01 -9.99
N GLY A 63 0.95 15.98 -9.95
CA GLY A 63 1.74 16.85 -9.08
C GLY A 63 1.73 16.40 -7.61
N ILE A 64 1.74 15.08 -7.39
CA ILE A 64 1.79 14.50 -6.04
C ILE A 64 3.05 14.96 -5.29
N LYS A 65 2.90 15.26 -4.00
CA LYS A 65 4.00 15.52 -3.07
C LYS A 65 3.83 14.63 -1.84
N GLY A 66 4.84 13.82 -1.53
CA GLY A 66 4.73 12.78 -0.51
C GLY A 66 4.03 11.50 -1.03
N PRO A 67 3.37 10.73 -0.16
CA PRO A 67 2.80 9.43 -0.54
C PRO A 67 1.48 9.57 -1.30
N ALA A 68 1.27 8.70 -2.28
CA ALA A 68 -0.03 8.46 -2.87
C ALA A 68 -0.23 6.99 -3.25
N ASN A 69 -1.48 6.60 -3.50
CA ASN A 69 -1.84 5.31 -4.03
C ASN A 69 -2.68 5.52 -5.30
N VAL A 70 -2.15 5.09 -6.44
CA VAL A 70 -2.82 5.09 -7.75
C VAL A 70 -3.50 3.74 -7.92
N GLN A 71 -4.78 3.73 -8.30
CA GLN A 71 -5.53 2.52 -8.58
C GLN A 71 -5.92 2.50 -10.05
N CYS A 72 -5.66 1.39 -10.72
CA CYS A 72 -5.95 1.21 -12.13
C CYS A 72 -6.33 -0.22 -12.44
N PHE A 73 -6.96 -0.42 -13.58
CA PHE A 73 -7.21 -1.73 -14.15
C PHE A 73 -6.33 -1.94 -15.36
N ARG A 74 -5.85 -3.17 -15.59
CA ARG A 74 -5.33 -3.58 -16.91
C ARG A 74 -6.44 -4.28 -17.66
N GLU A 75 -7.03 -3.57 -18.62
CA GLU A 75 -8.12 -4.08 -19.45
C GLU A 75 -7.63 -5.12 -20.48
N PRO A 76 -8.53 -5.94 -21.07
CA PRO A 76 -8.17 -6.93 -22.08
C PRO A 76 -7.48 -6.36 -23.34
N ASP A 77 -7.69 -5.08 -23.64
CA ASP A 77 -7.03 -4.37 -24.73
C ASP A 77 -5.65 -3.79 -24.36
N GLY A 78 -5.22 -3.99 -23.12
CA GLY A 78 -3.96 -3.51 -22.57
C GLY A 78 -4.00 -2.08 -22.02
N THR A 79 -5.16 -1.38 -22.07
CA THR A 79 -5.26 -0.05 -21.48
C THR A 79 -5.20 -0.10 -19.95
N LEU A 80 -4.72 1.00 -19.35
CA LEU A 80 -4.56 1.16 -17.90
C LEU A 80 -5.47 2.25 -17.30
N PRO A 81 -6.81 2.23 -17.45
CA PRO A 81 -7.66 3.27 -16.90
C PRO A 81 -7.44 3.43 -15.38
N VAL A 82 -7.14 4.66 -14.96
CA VAL A 82 -7.04 5.03 -13.54
C VAL A 82 -8.46 5.22 -13.00
N THR A 83 -8.78 4.55 -11.90
CA THR A 83 -10.06 4.74 -11.20
C THR A 83 -9.92 5.77 -10.09
N ASP A 84 -8.81 5.73 -9.34
CA ASP A 84 -8.60 6.56 -8.17
C ASP A 84 -7.14 6.95 -7.99
N VAL A 85 -6.92 8.17 -7.49
CA VAL A 85 -5.62 8.63 -6.97
C VAL A 85 -5.84 9.13 -5.55
N ASN A 86 -5.34 8.38 -4.58
CA ASN A 86 -5.45 8.71 -3.17
C ASN A 86 -4.17 9.40 -2.70
N THR A 87 -4.22 10.71 -2.41
CA THR A 87 -3.04 11.52 -2.01
C THR A 87 -2.65 11.32 -0.54
N ARG A 88 -2.46 10.05 -0.15
CA ARG A 88 -2.09 9.58 1.18
C ARG A 88 -1.47 8.20 1.08
N PHE A 89 -0.99 7.65 2.19
CA PHE A 89 -0.73 6.21 2.26
C PHE A 89 -2.00 5.41 1.95
N GLY A 90 -1.87 4.43 1.05
CA GLY A 90 -2.92 3.47 0.75
C GLY A 90 -3.22 2.59 1.96
N GLY A 91 -4.45 2.06 2.06
CA GLY A 91 -4.79 1.10 3.12
C GLY A 91 -3.87 -0.12 3.10
N GLY A 92 -3.38 -0.52 1.93
CA GLY A 92 -2.42 -1.62 1.74
C GLY A 92 -0.94 -1.27 1.97
N PHE A 93 -0.61 -0.07 2.46
CA PHE A 93 0.77 0.42 2.65
C PHE A 93 1.72 -0.48 3.48
N PRO A 94 1.26 -1.32 4.44
CA PRO A 94 2.15 -2.27 5.09
C PRO A 94 2.86 -3.22 4.10
N LEU A 95 2.25 -3.54 2.95
CA LEU A 95 2.89 -4.39 1.94
C LEU A 95 4.08 -3.69 1.25
N PRO A 96 3.96 -2.49 0.64
CA PRO A 96 5.11 -1.76 0.12
C PRO A 96 6.22 -1.56 1.16
N LEU A 97 5.86 -1.27 2.42
CA LEU A 97 6.83 -1.15 3.50
C LEU A 97 7.63 -2.46 3.70
N ALA A 98 6.93 -3.59 3.79
CA ALA A 98 7.56 -4.91 3.89
C ALA A 98 8.39 -5.29 2.64
N ALA A 99 8.00 -4.78 1.46
CA ALA A 99 8.74 -4.94 0.21
C ALA A 99 9.98 -4.01 0.11
N GLY A 100 10.25 -3.18 1.12
CA GLY A 100 11.46 -2.35 1.16
C GLY A 100 11.28 -0.94 0.58
N SER A 101 10.05 -0.40 0.54
CA SER A 101 9.78 0.93 -0.02
C SER A 101 10.57 2.07 0.64
N ARG A 102 10.74 2.00 1.97
CA ARG A 102 11.36 3.02 2.82
C ARG A 102 10.72 4.41 2.72
N TYR A 103 9.41 4.47 2.44
CA TYR A 103 8.67 5.73 2.28
C TYR A 103 8.68 6.60 3.54
N PRO A 104 8.55 6.06 4.77
CA PRO A 104 8.67 6.87 5.99
C PRO A 104 10.06 7.51 6.11
N GLU A 105 11.12 6.78 5.76
CA GLU A 105 12.48 7.30 5.78
C GLU A 105 12.71 8.38 4.72
N LEU A 106 12.11 8.22 3.53
CA LEU A 106 12.09 9.27 2.51
C LEU A 106 11.39 10.54 3.02
N ALA A 107 10.23 10.40 3.68
CA ALA A 107 9.52 11.52 4.27
C ALA A 107 10.38 12.27 5.31
N LEU A 108 11.07 11.52 6.18
CA LEU A 108 11.98 12.08 7.17
C LEU A 108 13.20 12.76 6.54
N ALA A 109 13.76 12.20 5.46
CA ALA A 109 14.86 12.79 4.70
C ALA A 109 14.45 14.14 4.10
N LEU A 110 13.30 14.19 3.41
CA LEU A 110 12.76 15.44 2.86
C LEU A 110 12.50 16.48 3.95
N ALA A 111 11.96 16.07 5.10
CA ALA A 111 11.74 16.98 6.24
C ALA A 111 13.04 17.57 6.80
N ARG A 112 14.18 16.88 6.62
CA ARG A 112 15.52 17.39 6.96
C ARG A 112 16.17 18.23 5.86
N GLY A 113 15.48 18.45 4.75
CA GLY A 113 16.00 19.19 3.59
C GLY A 113 16.92 18.36 2.69
N GLU A 114 16.95 17.04 2.86
CA GLU A 114 17.69 16.14 1.97
C GLU A 114 16.98 16.02 0.61
N ARG A 115 17.74 15.64 -0.42
CA ARG A 115 17.25 15.40 -1.79
C ARG A 115 17.57 13.96 -2.21
N PRO A 116 16.78 12.97 -1.77
CA PRO A 116 17.00 11.58 -2.14
C PRO A 116 16.81 11.38 -3.65
N GLU A 117 17.67 10.58 -4.26
CA GLU A 117 17.54 10.19 -5.67
C GLU A 117 16.39 9.18 -5.89
N PRO A 118 15.73 9.20 -7.05
CA PRO A 118 14.75 8.19 -7.43
C PRO A 118 15.33 6.77 -7.46
N ARG A 119 14.53 5.80 -7.01
CA ARG A 119 14.85 4.36 -6.92
C ARG A 119 13.72 3.51 -7.48
N LEU A 120 13.20 3.89 -8.65
CA LEU A 120 12.07 3.20 -9.29
C LEU A 120 12.40 1.73 -9.57
N GLY A 121 11.55 0.83 -9.07
CA GLY A 121 11.74 -0.62 -9.24
C GLY A 121 12.65 -1.28 -8.21
N GLU A 122 13.22 -0.49 -7.28
CA GLU A 122 13.96 -1.02 -6.14
C GLU A 122 13.00 -1.40 -5.01
N PHE A 123 12.59 -2.66 -5.01
CA PHE A 123 11.82 -3.34 -3.97
C PHE A 123 11.91 -4.86 -4.16
N GLU A 124 11.48 -5.61 -3.15
CA GLU A 124 11.36 -7.06 -3.21
C GLU A 124 10.03 -7.47 -3.86
N GLU A 125 10.11 -8.29 -4.90
CA GLU A 125 8.93 -8.87 -5.58
C GLU A 125 8.35 -10.04 -4.78
N GLY A 126 7.04 -10.27 -4.90
CA GLY A 126 6.40 -11.46 -4.35
C GLY A 126 6.15 -11.41 -2.84
N VAL A 127 6.37 -10.27 -2.20
CA VAL A 127 6.01 -10.08 -0.79
C VAL A 127 4.49 -10.09 -0.67
N LEU A 128 3.98 -11.11 0.03
CA LEU A 128 2.55 -11.34 0.22
C LEU A 128 2.09 -10.74 1.55
N MET A 129 0.99 -9.98 1.51
CA MET A 129 0.30 -9.53 2.72
C MET A 129 -1.07 -10.21 2.79
N THR A 130 -1.42 -10.71 3.98
CA THR A 130 -2.81 -11.00 4.35
C THR A 130 -3.16 -10.19 5.58
N ARG A 131 -4.33 -9.53 5.56
CA ARG A 131 -4.85 -8.78 6.71
C ARG A 131 -5.87 -9.60 7.48
N PHE A 132 -5.81 -9.51 8.81
CA PHE A 132 -6.88 -9.93 9.72
C PHE A 132 -7.18 -8.79 10.70
N PHE A 133 -8.40 -8.76 11.22
CA PHE A 133 -8.80 -7.80 12.24
C PHE A 133 -8.46 -8.38 13.62
N SER A 134 -7.90 -7.53 14.47
CA SER A 134 -7.69 -7.81 15.90
C SER A 134 -8.23 -6.62 16.68
N GLU A 135 -8.72 -6.88 17.88
CA GLU A 135 -9.26 -5.88 18.80
C GLU A 135 -8.49 -5.92 20.12
N VAL A 136 -8.39 -4.75 20.77
CA VAL A 136 -7.83 -4.63 22.12
C VAL A 136 -8.88 -3.94 22.97
N CYS A 137 -9.37 -4.65 23.98
CA CYS A 137 -10.24 -4.08 25.01
C CYS A 137 -9.35 -3.48 26.11
N LEU A 138 -9.70 -2.29 26.62
CA LEU A 138 -8.94 -1.59 27.65
C LEU A 138 -9.84 -1.33 28.86
N GLU A 139 -9.29 -1.49 30.06
CA GLU A 139 -9.89 -0.98 31.30
C GLU A 139 -9.20 0.32 31.73
N ARG A 140 -9.91 1.11 32.52
CA ARG A 140 -9.41 2.37 33.07
C ARG A 140 -9.07 2.18 34.55
N ASP A 141 -7.83 2.49 34.92
CA ASP A 141 -7.37 2.50 36.31
C ASP A 141 -7.94 3.68 37.10
N GLY A 142 -7.85 3.60 38.42
CA GLY A 142 -8.28 4.67 39.33
C GLY A 142 -7.54 6.00 39.16
N ASP A 143 -6.33 5.97 38.55
CA ASP A 143 -5.55 7.16 38.19
C ASP A 143 -5.87 7.71 36.79
N GLY A 144 -6.79 7.06 36.06
CA GLY A 144 -7.23 7.43 34.73
C GLY A 144 -6.40 6.84 33.58
N SER A 145 -5.32 6.10 33.87
CA SER A 145 -4.56 5.37 32.85
C SER A 145 -5.39 4.21 32.25
N LEU A 146 -5.00 3.76 31.06
CA LEU A 146 -5.66 2.66 30.34
C LEU A 146 -4.71 1.48 30.23
N HIS A 147 -5.16 0.29 30.62
CA HIS A 147 -4.41 -0.96 30.44
C HIS A 147 -5.24 -2.00 29.68
N PRO A 148 -4.62 -2.93 28.94
CA PRO A 148 -5.34 -4.00 28.27
C PRO A 148 -6.16 -4.84 29.26
N LEU A 149 -7.45 -4.98 28.98
CA LEU A 149 -8.31 -5.98 29.61
C LEU A 149 -7.73 -7.35 29.23
N GLU A 150 -7.33 -8.16 30.22
CA GLU A 150 -6.84 -9.52 29.95
C GLU A 150 -7.98 -10.35 29.33
N THR A 151 -8.01 -10.39 28.00
CA THR A 151 -8.99 -11.17 27.26
C THR A 151 -8.28 -12.37 26.68
N PHE A 152 -8.78 -13.56 27.02
CA PHE A 152 -8.48 -14.89 26.48
C PHE A 152 -7.23 -15.02 25.61
N SER A 153 -6.21 -15.70 26.14
CA SER A 153 -5.11 -16.23 25.37
C SER A 153 -5.64 -17.20 24.30
N PHE A 154 -5.37 -16.90 23.03
CA PHE A 154 -5.56 -17.90 21.97
C PHE A 154 -4.69 -19.12 22.31
N PRO A 155 -5.23 -20.35 22.29
CA PRO A 155 -4.39 -21.52 22.37
C PRO A 155 -3.39 -21.46 21.21
N ALA A 156 -2.12 -21.73 21.50
CA ALA A 156 -1.08 -21.83 20.48
C ALA A 156 -1.58 -22.75 19.35
N PRO A 157 -1.35 -22.42 18.07
CA PRO A 157 -1.72 -23.32 16.98
C PRO A 157 -1.07 -24.68 17.25
N ALA A 158 -1.89 -25.72 17.28
CA ALA A 158 -1.40 -27.09 17.46
C ALA A 158 -0.29 -27.35 16.44
N GLU A 159 0.86 -27.81 16.90
CA GLU A 159 1.95 -28.22 16.03
C GLU A 159 1.38 -29.20 15.01
N ARG A 160 1.45 -28.82 13.72
CA ARG A 160 1.19 -29.76 12.63
C ARG A 160 2.32 -30.78 12.69
N THR A 161 2.07 -31.95 13.25
CA THR A 161 2.86 -33.12 12.94
C THR A 161 2.62 -33.43 11.46
N ASN A 162 3.64 -33.21 10.62
CA ASN A 162 3.60 -33.69 9.24
C ASN A 162 3.61 -35.24 9.25
N PRO A 163 2.81 -35.89 8.40
CA PRO A 163 2.98 -37.31 8.08
C PRO A 163 4.25 -37.56 7.26
#